data_AF-A0A0F7RVC6-F1
#
_entry.id   AF-A0A0F7RVC6-F1
#
_cell.length_a   1.000
_cell.length_b   1.000
_cell.length_c   1.000
_cell.angle_alpha   90.00
_cell.angle_beta   90.00
_cell.angle_gamma   90.00
#
_symmetry.space_group_name_H-M   'P 1'
#
loop_
_entity.id
_entity.type
_entity.pdbx_description
1 polymer ?
#
loop_
_entity_poly.entity_id
_entity_poly.type
_entity_poly.pdbx_seq_one_letter_code
_entity_poly.pdbx_strand_id
1 'polypeptide(L)'
;MTLFAAGYNGTIVPYSVDEHGKLSQISPGVQANSSGTWPSWIAYTSRHANPSPSSADKDALYAVNDLYSVDETAPGRIFSHTYDPTNGSIVQTGKNDAQRNNGTSSGGDGPVSCLVGHGPSKGLLFVANYNSGTAAVLAIDADGTLSEPKEVFQFTRPATQPKVGPVADRQDHSYAHQASISPSGRWVYVCDLGADQIHHLRIQEGKVEFTGSTHVKIGSGPRHITFHHDSGKTWAYLASELDNTVSAFAVDEASGNLNLIGQPILASPPGIPLSGDGILPTNRTTAEIAVVPAGDFLYVSNRGDTVQDHITIFQRNQLTGELSFVEWVQSGGRMPRHFSLSSDTGKDDQARWLVVGHQTDQNLVVFKRDVGSGRLTKVSERRDDVGQVAFAGFSPF
;
A
#
# COMPACT_ATOMS: atom_id res chain seq x y z
N MET A 1 16.41 4.72 10.67
CA MET A 1 15.24 4.50 9.79
C MET A 1 14.06 4.20 10.69
N THR A 2 12.87 4.72 10.34
CA THR A 2 11.66 4.49 11.14
C THR A 2 10.74 3.55 10.38
N LEU A 3 10.23 2.52 11.05
CA LEU A 3 9.15 1.67 10.60
C LEU A 3 7.88 2.06 11.35
N PHE A 4 6.79 2.32 10.66
CA PHE A 4 5.47 2.44 11.27
C PHE A 4 4.72 1.13 11.09
N ALA A 5 4.15 0.61 12.18
CA ALA A 5 3.20 -0.49 12.10
C ALA A 5 1.86 -0.08 12.69
N ALA A 6 0.79 -0.48 12.03
CA ALA A 6 -0.57 -0.19 12.47
C ALA A 6 -1.40 -1.47 12.53
N GLY A 7 -2.38 -1.49 13.44
CA GLY A 7 -3.22 -2.66 13.64
C GLY A 7 -4.70 -2.33 13.79
N TYR A 8 -5.53 -3.34 13.57
CA TYR A 8 -7.00 -3.29 13.68
C TYR A 8 -7.52 -3.05 15.11
N ASN A 9 -6.65 -2.68 16.05
CA ASN A 9 -6.99 -2.24 17.39
C ASN A 9 -6.89 -0.71 17.56
N GLY A 10 -6.65 0.05 16.49
CA GLY A 10 -6.55 1.51 16.54
C GLY A 10 -5.15 2.04 16.85
N THR A 11 -4.12 1.19 16.84
CA THR A 11 -2.75 1.59 17.17
C THR A 11 -1.92 1.92 15.93
N ILE A 12 -1.01 2.90 16.08
CA ILE A 12 0.06 3.20 15.11
C ILE A 12 1.35 3.38 15.91
N VAL A 13 2.30 2.48 15.74
CA VAL A 13 3.52 2.44 16.57
C VAL A 13 4.77 2.66 15.71
N PRO A 14 5.62 3.65 16.04
CA PRO A 14 6.89 3.86 15.37
C PRO A 14 8.01 3.00 16.01
N TYR A 15 8.79 2.33 15.17
CA TYR A 15 9.93 1.51 15.53
C TYR A 15 11.20 1.98 14.86
N SER A 16 12.34 1.79 15.53
CA SER A 16 13.65 1.80 14.91
C SER A 16 14.10 0.38 14.59
N VAL A 17 14.88 0.23 13.53
CA VAL A 17 15.59 -1.01 13.18
C VAL A 17 17.08 -0.74 13.32
N ASP A 18 17.76 -1.52 14.15
CA ASP A 18 19.20 -1.41 14.35
C ASP A 18 20.01 -2.14 13.25
N GLU A 19 21.33 -2.14 13.38
CA GLU A 19 22.22 -2.76 12.40
C GLU A 19 22.12 -4.29 12.34
N HIS A 20 21.48 -4.92 13.33
CA HIS A 20 21.25 -6.36 13.41
C HIS A 20 19.81 -6.75 13.04
N GLY A 21 18.97 -5.77 12.72
CA GLY A 21 17.58 -6.00 12.33
C GLY A 21 16.65 -6.17 13.52
N LYS A 22 17.05 -5.72 14.71
CA LYS A 22 16.19 -5.73 15.89
C LYS A 22 15.28 -4.51 15.89
N LEU A 23 13.98 -4.76 16.08
CA LEU A 23 12.97 -3.72 16.23
C LEU A 23 12.91 -3.21 17.67
N SER A 24 13.07 -1.89 17.84
CA SER A 24 12.88 -1.21 19.13
C SER A 24 11.83 -0.13 18.99
N GLN A 25 10.82 -0.15 19.86
CA GLN A 25 9.78 0.88 19.89
C GLN A 25 10.40 2.24 20.20
N ILE A 26 10.09 3.25 19.39
CA ILE A 26 10.58 4.64 19.58
C ILE A 26 9.70 5.35 20.61
N SER A 27 8.38 5.14 20.51
CA SER A 27 7.38 5.69 21.42
C SER A 27 6.15 4.77 21.45
N PRO A 28 5.22 4.94 22.42
CA PRO A 28 3.93 4.25 22.40
C PRO A 28 3.12 4.49 21.12
N GLY A 29 3.39 5.58 20.38
CA GLY A 29 2.65 5.96 19.18
C GLY A 29 1.20 6.35 19.46
N VAL A 30 0.34 6.22 18.45
CA VAL A 30 -1.10 6.42 18.57
C VAL A 30 -1.71 5.25 19.35
N GLN A 31 -2.41 5.55 20.44
CA GLN A 31 -3.08 4.54 21.26
C GLN A 31 -4.44 4.18 20.66
N ALA A 32 -4.92 2.98 20.98
CA ALA A 32 -6.24 2.49 20.58
C ALA A 32 -7.33 3.55 20.80
N ASN A 33 -8.22 3.70 19.81
CA ASN A 33 -9.33 4.66 19.78
C ASN A 33 -8.92 6.15 19.81
N SER A 34 -7.63 6.48 19.72
CA SER A 34 -7.20 7.88 19.70
C SER A 34 -7.36 8.51 18.32
N SER A 35 -7.19 7.73 17.24
CA SER A 35 -7.28 8.26 15.86
C SER A 35 -7.84 7.23 14.88
N GLY A 36 -9.13 6.92 15.03
CA GLY A 36 -9.81 5.91 14.23
C GLY A 36 -9.83 4.54 14.90
N THR A 37 -10.60 3.63 14.31
CA THR A 37 -10.87 2.30 14.88
C THR A 37 -9.91 1.27 14.30
N TRP A 38 -9.69 1.33 12.98
CA TRP A 38 -9.02 0.32 12.17
C TRP A 38 -8.03 0.95 11.19
N PRO A 39 -6.89 1.51 11.69
CA PRO A 39 -5.84 2.06 10.85
C PRO A 39 -5.16 0.95 10.05
N SER A 40 -5.56 0.77 8.80
CA SER A 40 -5.12 -0.38 7.99
C SER A 40 -4.10 -0.04 6.91
N TRP A 41 -3.91 1.24 6.64
CA TRP A 41 -2.96 1.77 5.68
C TRP A 41 -2.51 3.17 6.14
N ILE A 42 -1.26 3.50 5.86
CA ILE A 42 -0.69 4.82 6.14
C ILE A 42 -0.02 5.33 4.86
N ALA A 43 -0.18 6.63 4.57
CA ALA A 43 0.66 7.37 3.65
C ALA A 43 1.54 8.38 4.41
N TYR A 44 2.76 8.61 3.94
CA TYR A 44 3.74 9.47 4.60
C TYR A 44 4.18 10.60 3.66
N THR A 45 4.38 11.81 4.19
CA THR A 45 5.05 12.88 3.44
C THR A 45 5.84 13.80 4.37
N SER A 46 6.82 14.49 3.82
CA SER A 46 7.56 15.54 4.52
C SER A 46 7.37 16.87 3.80
N ARG A 47 7.04 17.91 4.56
CA ARG A 47 6.90 19.29 4.05
C ARG A 47 7.80 20.26 4.81
N HIS A 48 8.09 21.39 4.19
CA HIS A 48 8.74 22.50 4.87
C HIS A 48 7.69 23.29 5.67
N ALA A 49 7.91 23.45 6.96
CA ALA A 49 7.19 24.41 7.77
C ALA A 49 7.90 25.77 7.74
N ASN A 50 7.11 26.83 7.58
CA ASN A 50 7.59 28.17 7.88
C ASN A 50 7.88 28.26 9.38
N PRO A 51 8.97 28.94 9.78
CA PRO A 51 9.30 29.11 11.20
C PRO A 51 8.12 29.70 11.97
N SER A 52 7.87 29.16 13.17
CA SER A 52 6.91 29.76 14.11
C SER A 52 7.30 31.23 14.33
N PRO A 53 6.33 32.17 14.45
CA PRO A 53 6.63 33.57 14.78
C PRO A 53 7.41 33.75 16.10
N SER A 54 7.45 32.72 16.96
CA SER A 54 8.22 32.67 18.20
C SER A 54 9.63 32.07 18.07
N SER A 55 10.01 31.57 16.90
CA SER A 55 11.34 30.98 16.70
C SER A 55 12.41 32.08 16.56
N ALA A 56 13.52 31.91 17.27
CA ALA A 56 14.65 32.85 17.27
C ALA A 56 15.42 32.84 15.93
N ASP A 57 15.18 31.84 15.09
CA ASP A 57 15.85 31.64 13.81
C ASP A 57 14.83 31.69 12.68
N LYS A 58 14.59 32.91 12.17
CA LYS A 58 13.58 33.17 11.13
C LYS A 58 13.97 32.63 9.76
N ASP A 59 15.21 32.13 9.62
CA ASP A 59 15.75 31.58 8.37
C ASP A 59 15.87 30.03 8.41
N ALA A 60 15.50 29.38 9.52
CA ALA A 60 15.52 27.93 9.63
C ALA A 60 14.27 27.29 8.96
N LEU A 61 14.49 26.52 7.90
CA LEU A 61 13.48 25.63 7.32
C LEU A 61 13.39 24.36 8.17
N TYR A 62 12.23 24.11 8.77
CA TYR A 62 11.96 22.87 9.53
C TYR A 62 11.20 21.87 8.64
N ALA A 63 11.60 20.60 8.67
CA ALA A 63 10.82 19.53 8.05
C ALA A 63 9.75 19.05 9.04
N VAL A 64 8.49 19.06 8.62
CA VAL A 64 7.37 18.42 9.31
C VAL A 64 7.01 17.16 8.55
N ASN A 65 6.85 16.05 9.28
CA ASN A 65 6.45 14.79 8.70
C ASN A 65 4.96 14.59 8.97
N ASP A 66 4.16 14.48 7.92
CA ASP A 66 2.73 14.22 8.03
C ASP A 66 2.46 12.74 7.71
N LEU A 67 1.53 12.15 8.47
CA LEU A 67 1.00 10.80 8.26
C LEU A 67 -0.50 10.92 7.96
N TYR A 68 -0.98 10.11 7.03
CA TYR A 68 -2.41 9.96 6.75
C TYR A 68 -2.79 8.50 6.91
N SER A 69 -3.67 8.17 7.86
CA SER A 69 -4.14 6.81 8.07
C SER A 69 -5.59 6.65 7.61
N VAL A 70 -5.84 5.62 6.79
CA VAL A 70 -7.22 5.20 6.50
C VAL A 70 -7.83 4.54 7.73
N ASP A 71 -9.12 4.70 7.95
CA ASP A 71 -9.89 3.97 8.94
C ASP A 71 -10.94 3.13 8.22
N GLU A 72 -10.81 1.79 8.25
CA GLU A 72 -11.62 0.80 7.50
C GLU A 72 -13.10 0.72 7.95
N THR A 73 -13.71 1.84 8.32
CA THR A 73 -15.08 1.95 8.85
C THR A 73 -16.10 2.31 7.75
N ALA A 74 -17.38 2.18 8.09
CA ALA A 74 -18.50 2.68 7.29
C ALA A 74 -19.35 3.59 8.20
N PRO A 75 -19.40 4.91 7.95
CA PRO A 75 -18.77 5.62 6.84
C PRO A 75 -17.24 5.74 6.96
N GLY A 76 -16.53 5.72 5.83
CA GLY A 76 -15.07 5.72 5.78
C GLY A 76 -14.40 7.04 6.19
N ARG A 77 -13.23 6.95 6.84
CA ARG A 77 -12.50 8.12 7.35
C ARG A 77 -11.01 8.09 7.03
N ILE A 78 -10.41 9.28 6.92
CA ILE A 78 -8.96 9.49 6.91
C ILE A 78 -8.57 10.39 8.08
N PHE A 79 -7.62 9.95 8.89
CA PHE A 79 -7.01 10.74 9.95
C PHE A 79 -5.67 11.30 9.49
N SER A 80 -5.37 12.54 9.85
CA SER A 80 -4.07 13.17 9.62
C SER A 80 -3.31 13.34 10.93
N HIS A 81 -2.00 13.16 10.88
CA HIS A 81 -1.11 13.33 12.03
C HIS A 81 0.19 14.01 11.63
N THR A 82 0.89 14.59 12.59
CA THR A 82 2.31 14.93 12.47
C THR A 82 3.15 13.94 13.27
N TYR A 83 4.36 13.65 12.78
CA TYR A 83 5.35 12.81 13.44
C TYR A 83 6.63 13.58 13.73
N ASP A 84 7.01 13.62 15.00
CA ASP A 84 8.29 14.17 15.46
C ASP A 84 9.34 13.05 15.57
N PRO A 85 10.36 13.01 14.71
CA PRO A 85 11.38 11.96 14.71
C PRO A 85 12.34 12.06 15.92
N THR A 86 12.37 13.17 16.65
CA THR A 86 13.29 13.36 17.78
C THR A 86 12.83 12.65 19.05
N ASN A 87 11.52 12.54 19.26
CA ASN A 87 10.90 11.91 20.43
C ASN A 87 9.89 10.82 20.05
N GLY A 88 9.63 10.62 18.76
CA GLY A 88 8.68 9.63 18.24
C GLY A 88 7.21 9.98 18.44
N SER A 89 6.87 11.22 18.82
CA SER A 89 5.49 11.63 19.06
C SER A 89 4.68 11.66 17.77
N ILE A 90 3.47 11.08 17.80
CA ILE A 90 2.48 11.17 16.73
C ILE A 90 1.31 11.98 17.25
N VAL A 91 1.04 13.13 16.63
CA VAL A 91 0.00 14.08 17.08
C VAL A 91 -1.04 14.23 15.99
N GLN A 92 -2.29 13.99 16.33
CA GLN A 92 -3.42 14.13 15.41
C GLN A 92 -3.67 15.59 15.05
N THR A 93 -3.95 15.83 13.77
CA THR A 93 -4.19 17.14 13.19
C THR A 93 -5.57 17.22 12.54
N GLY A 94 -5.98 18.43 12.17
CA GLY A 94 -7.25 18.70 11.50
C GLY A 94 -7.61 20.18 11.58
N LYS A 95 -8.37 20.67 10.60
CA LYS A 95 -8.81 22.06 10.46
C LYS A 95 -9.67 22.56 11.62
N ASN A 96 -10.37 21.65 12.28
CA ASN A 96 -11.23 21.93 13.43
C ASN A 96 -11.31 20.70 14.36
N ASP A 97 -11.93 20.86 15.52
CA ASP A 97 -12.10 19.77 16.50
C ASP A 97 -12.89 18.59 15.94
N ALA A 98 -13.87 18.83 15.07
CA ALA A 98 -14.67 17.76 14.49
C ALA A 98 -13.84 16.86 13.58
N GLN A 99 -13.00 17.44 12.71
CA GLN A 99 -12.09 16.70 11.84
C GLN A 99 -10.99 16.01 12.64
N ARG A 100 -10.46 16.67 13.69
CA ARG A 100 -9.54 16.01 14.61
C ARG A 100 -10.21 14.79 15.22
N ASN A 101 -11.35 14.93 15.89
CA ASN A 101 -11.93 13.82 16.65
C ASN A 101 -12.57 12.72 15.78
N ASN A 102 -13.07 13.04 14.59
CA ASN A 102 -13.85 12.11 13.76
C ASN A 102 -13.21 11.77 12.42
N GLY A 103 -12.06 12.35 12.09
CA GLY A 103 -11.41 12.21 10.79
C GLY A 103 -12.11 12.99 9.68
N THR A 104 -11.48 12.98 8.50
CA THR A 104 -12.00 13.54 7.26
C THR A 104 -12.78 12.45 6.52
N SER A 105 -13.83 12.80 5.79
CA SER A 105 -14.50 11.84 4.90
C SER A 105 -13.50 11.26 3.90
N SER A 106 -13.52 9.93 3.70
CA SER A 106 -12.71 9.28 2.66
C SER A 106 -13.37 9.32 1.27
N GLY A 107 -14.58 9.88 1.16
CA GLY A 107 -15.38 9.86 -0.07
C GLY A 107 -16.03 8.51 -0.38
N GLY A 108 -16.13 7.62 0.60
CA GLY A 108 -16.75 6.30 0.48
C GLY A 108 -16.71 5.52 1.79
N ASP A 109 -16.87 4.21 1.69
CA ASP A 109 -16.90 3.28 2.84
C ASP A 109 -15.74 2.27 2.78
N GLY A 110 -15.20 1.93 3.94
CA GLY A 110 -14.10 0.97 4.08
C GLY A 110 -12.86 1.34 3.26
N PRO A 111 -12.23 2.51 3.48
CA PRO A 111 -10.96 2.84 2.83
C PRO A 111 -9.87 1.87 3.28
N VAL A 112 -9.20 1.24 2.32
CA VAL A 112 -8.15 0.23 2.58
C VAL A 112 -6.77 0.67 2.09
N SER A 113 -6.70 1.81 1.37
CA SER A 113 -5.46 2.35 0.83
C SER A 113 -5.57 3.86 0.64
N CYS A 114 -4.49 4.57 0.94
CA CYS A 114 -4.30 5.96 0.53
C CYS A 114 -2.85 6.22 0.09
N LEU A 115 -2.67 7.27 -0.71
CA LEU A 115 -1.37 7.63 -1.30
C LEU A 115 -1.27 9.15 -1.45
N VAL A 116 -0.10 9.71 -1.09
CA VAL A 116 0.23 11.11 -1.35
C VAL A 116 0.77 11.26 -2.77
N GLY A 117 0.20 12.18 -3.54
CA GLY A 117 0.65 12.48 -4.89
C GLY A 117 2.00 13.19 -4.93
N HIS A 118 2.74 13.00 -6.03
CA HIS A 118 4.00 13.67 -6.33
C HIS A 118 4.02 14.25 -7.74
N GLY A 119 5.04 15.06 -8.02
CA GLY A 119 5.18 15.72 -9.33
C GLY A 119 3.92 16.54 -9.68
N PRO A 120 3.27 16.28 -10.83
CA PRO A 120 2.05 16.97 -11.24
C PRO A 120 0.84 16.81 -10.29
N SER A 121 0.84 15.79 -9.43
CA SER A 121 -0.24 15.51 -8.46
C SER A 121 0.11 15.93 -7.03
N LYS A 122 1.23 16.64 -6.82
CA LYS A 122 1.69 17.06 -5.50
C LYS A 122 0.60 17.86 -4.77
N GLY A 123 0.38 17.50 -3.50
CA GLY A 123 -0.63 18.13 -2.65
C GLY A 123 -2.02 17.50 -2.78
N LEU A 124 -2.14 16.36 -3.47
CA LEU A 124 -3.34 15.54 -3.49
C LEU A 124 -3.11 14.27 -2.65
N LEU A 125 -4.18 13.79 -2.03
CA LEU A 125 -4.27 12.47 -1.41
C LEU A 125 -5.30 11.66 -2.20
N PHE A 126 -4.89 10.50 -2.70
CA PHE A 126 -5.77 9.54 -3.37
C PHE A 126 -6.19 8.46 -2.39
N VAL A 127 -7.46 8.08 -2.41
CA VAL A 127 -8.01 7.07 -1.50
C VAL A 127 -8.78 6.03 -2.30
N ALA A 128 -8.61 4.74 -1.97
CA ALA A 128 -9.44 3.65 -2.48
C ALA A 128 -10.36 3.14 -1.35
N ASN A 129 -11.67 3.24 -1.59
CA ASN A 129 -12.73 2.80 -0.69
C ASN A 129 -13.26 1.44 -1.15
N TYR A 130 -12.91 0.39 -0.41
CA TYR A 130 -13.20 -0.99 -0.78
C TYR A 130 -14.69 -1.26 -0.77
N ASN A 131 -15.37 -1.03 0.36
CA ASN A 131 -16.78 -1.42 0.52
C ASN A 131 -17.75 -0.64 -0.36
N SER A 132 -17.40 0.59 -0.76
CA SER A 132 -18.25 1.40 -1.66
C SER A 132 -17.85 1.30 -3.13
N GLY A 133 -16.70 0.67 -3.46
CA GLY A 133 -16.19 0.62 -4.83
C GLY A 133 -15.88 2.01 -5.39
N THR A 134 -15.35 2.92 -4.57
CA THR A 134 -15.03 4.30 -5.01
C THR A 134 -13.55 4.62 -4.87
N ALA A 135 -13.06 5.55 -5.69
CA ALA A 135 -11.83 6.28 -5.41
C ALA A 135 -12.15 7.75 -5.14
N ALA A 136 -11.40 8.38 -4.26
CA ALA A 136 -11.57 9.80 -3.93
C ALA A 136 -10.26 10.58 -4.02
N VAL A 137 -10.39 11.87 -4.29
CA VAL A 137 -9.29 12.84 -4.33
C VAL A 137 -9.54 13.90 -3.28
N LEU A 138 -8.63 13.99 -2.31
CA LEU A 138 -8.61 15.05 -1.30
C LEU A 138 -7.42 15.97 -1.58
N ALA A 139 -7.51 17.23 -1.16
CA ALA A 139 -6.33 18.08 -1.12
C ALA A 139 -5.67 18.02 0.26
N ILE A 140 -4.34 18.07 0.23
CA ILE A 140 -3.50 18.32 1.38
C ILE A 140 -3.21 19.82 1.40
N ASP A 141 -3.71 20.50 2.43
CA ASP A 141 -3.49 21.92 2.62
C ASP A 141 -2.05 22.22 3.08
N ALA A 142 -1.64 23.48 3.02
CA ALA A 142 -0.28 23.90 3.34
C ALA A 142 0.16 23.55 4.78
N ASP A 143 -0.81 23.41 5.70
CA ASP A 143 -0.59 23.02 7.08
C ASP A 143 -0.60 21.49 7.30
N GLY A 144 -0.73 20.70 6.23
CA GLY A 144 -0.77 19.24 6.24
C GLY A 144 -2.16 18.64 6.51
N THR A 145 -3.17 19.47 6.80
CA THR A 145 -4.55 19.00 7.01
C THR A 145 -5.24 18.67 5.69
N LEU A 146 -6.35 17.95 5.76
CA LEU A 146 -7.09 17.51 4.57
C LEU A 146 -8.31 18.39 4.30
N SER A 147 -8.62 18.59 3.01
CA SER A 147 -9.94 19.05 2.57
C SER A 147 -10.96 17.92 2.61
N GLU A 148 -12.25 18.26 2.58
CA GLU A 148 -13.27 17.30 2.14
C GLU A 148 -12.94 16.76 0.72
N PRO A 149 -13.44 15.57 0.35
CA PRO A 149 -13.25 15.02 -0.99
C PRO A 149 -13.64 16.03 -2.07
N LYS A 150 -12.68 16.37 -2.94
CA LYS A 150 -12.89 17.25 -4.10
C LYS A 150 -13.59 16.51 -5.23
N GLU A 151 -13.29 15.24 -5.37
CA GLU A 151 -13.81 14.38 -6.42
C GLU A 151 -13.94 12.95 -5.89
N VAL A 152 -15.02 12.28 -6.30
CA VAL A 152 -15.30 10.88 -5.97
C VAL A 152 -15.70 10.17 -7.26
N PHE A 153 -14.93 9.15 -7.63
CA PHE A 153 -15.19 8.28 -8.75
C PHE A 153 -15.90 7.03 -8.26
N GLN A 154 -17.16 6.85 -8.65
CA GLN A 154 -17.91 5.62 -8.40
C GLN A 154 -17.64 4.63 -9.53
N PHE A 155 -17.11 3.46 -9.18
CA PHE A 155 -16.91 2.38 -10.13
C PHE A 155 -18.08 1.40 -10.09
N THR A 156 -18.29 0.74 -11.22
CA THR A 156 -19.24 -0.36 -11.35
C THR A 156 -18.64 -1.43 -12.25
N ARG A 157 -19.09 -2.67 -12.09
CA ARG A 157 -18.69 -3.76 -12.98
C ARG A 157 -19.04 -3.42 -14.44
N PRO A 158 -18.20 -3.76 -15.43
CA PRO A 158 -18.49 -3.52 -16.83
C PRO A 158 -19.80 -4.18 -17.26
N ALA A 159 -20.63 -3.47 -18.03
CA ALA A 159 -21.86 -4.02 -18.58
C ALA A 159 -21.65 -5.22 -19.50
N THR A 160 -20.43 -5.42 -20.00
CA THR A 160 -20.01 -6.58 -20.80
C THR A 160 -19.71 -7.83 -19.96
N GLN A 161 -19.67 -7.71 -18.64
CA GLN A 161 -19.47 -8.82 -17.70
C GLN A 161 -20.78 -9.14 -16.94
N PRO A 162 -20.88 -10.35 -16.36
CA PRO A 162 -21.96 -10.65 -15.42
C PRO A 162 -22.01 -9.63 -14.26
N LYS A 163 -23.23 -9.40 -13.74
CA LYS A 163 -23.45 -8.51 -12.59
C LYS A 163 -22.71 -8.96 -11.32
N VAL A 164 -22.36 -10.24 -11.23
CA VAL A 164 -21.60 -10.84 -10.14
C VAL A 164 -20.47 -11.64 -10.77
N GLY A 165 -19.24 -11.45 -10.30
CA GLY A 165 -18.06 -12.16 -10.77
C GLY A 165 -18.06 -13.64 -10.37
N PRO A 166 -17.13 -14.43 -10.91
CA PRO A 166 -17.05 -15.86 -10.61
C PRO A 166 -16.80 -16.17 -9.13
N VAL A 167 -16.14 -15.26 -8.39
CA VAL A 167 -15.96 -15.37 -6.93
C VAL A 167 -17.01 -14.52 -6.24
N ALA A 168 -18.25 -15.02 -6.20
CA ALA A 168 -19.44 -14.23 -5.92
C ALA A 168 -19.42 -13.44 -4.60
N ASP A 169 -18.85 -14.00 -3.53
CA ASP A 169 -18.72 -13.37 -2.21
C ASP A 169 -17.66 -12.25 -2.16
N ARG A 170 -16.80 -12.18 -3.19
CA ARG A 170 -15.73 -11.19 -3.31
C ARG A 170 -15.88 -10.28 -4.53
N GLN A 171 -16.88 -10.53 -5.37
CA GLN A 171 -17.05 -9.89 -6.68
C GLN A 171 -18.52 -9.60 -7.04
N ASP A 172 -19.38 -9.41 -6.04
CA ASP A 172 -20.79 -9.02 -6.25
C ASP A 172 -20.97 -7.55 -6.68
N HIS A 173 -19.95 -6.71 -6.47
CA HIS A 173 -19.87 -5.34 -7.00
C HIS A 173 -18.40 -4.91 -7.18
N SER A 174 -18.17 -3.63 -7.44
CA SER A 174 -16.82 -3.03 -7.49
C SER A 174 -16.23 -2.91 -6.09
N TYR A 175 -14.97 -3.32 -5.93
CA TYR A 175 -14.21 -3.22 -4.69
C TYR A 175 -12.85 -2.56 -4.96
N ALA A 176 -12.79 -1.24 -4.87
CA ALA A 176 -11.57 -0.46 -5.09
C ALA A 176 -10.58 -0.72 -3.94
N HIS A 177 -9.45 -1.39 -4.23
CA HIS A 177 -8.54 -1.89 -3.21
C HIS A 177 -7.26 -1.06 -3.07
N GLN A 178 -6.71 -0.50 -4.14
CA GLN A 178 -5.50 0.33 -4.04
C GLN A 178 -5.54 1.45 -5.06
N ALA A 179 -5.18 2.66 -4.63
CA ALA A 179 -4.78 3.75 -5.51
C ALA A 179 -3.26 3.84 -5.50
N SER A 180 -2.63 3.64 -6.66
CA SER A 180 -1.17 3.65 -6.83
C SER A 180 -0.79 4.61 -7.95
N ILE A 181 0.32 5.35 -7.82
CA ILE A 181 0.71 6.38 -8.79
C ILE A 181 1.92 5.96 -9.62
N SER A 182 1.87 6.25 -10.91
CA SER A 182 3.03 6.13 -11.80
C SER A 182 4.22 6.97 -11.30
N PRO A 183 5.46 6.56 -11.60
CA PRO A 183 6.66 7.34 -11.28
C PRO A 183 6.61 8.78 -11.83
N SER A 184 5.95 9.00 -12.96
CA SER A 184 5.78 10.34 -13.54
C SER A 184 4.83 11.27 -12.76
N GLY A 185 4.02 10.72 -11.86
CA GLY A 185 3.00 11.46 -11.12
C GLY A 185 1.81 11.93 -11.97
N ARG A 186 1.71 11.47 -13.24
CA ARG A 186 0.64 11.85 -14.18
C ARG A 186 -0.53 10.87 -14.24
N TRP A 187 -0.34 9.65 -13.75
CA TRP A 187 -1.33 8.59 -13.78
C TRP A 187 -1.49 7.96 -12.41
N VAL A 188 -2.73 7.86 -11.93
CA VAL A 188 -3.13 7.05 -10.78
C VAL A 188 -3.93 5.86 -11.28
N TYR A 189 -3.54 4.68 -10.80
CA TYR A 189 -4.12 3.39 -11.11
C TYR A 189 -4.90 2.89 -9.91
N VAL A 190 -6.20 2.65 -10.08
CA VAL A 190 -7.04 2.10 -9.02
C VAL A 190 -7.35 0.64 -9.31
N CYS A 191 -6.82 -0.27 -8.49
CA CYS A 191 -7.12 -1.69 -8.59
C CYS A 191 -8.53 -1.96 -8.06
N ASP A 192 -9.42 -2.51 -8.90
CA ASP A 192 -10.78 -2.91 -8.52
C ASP A 192 -10.88 -4.44 -8.52
N LEU A 193 -10.76 -5.01 -7.32
CA LEU A 193 -10.82 -6.45 -7.06
C LEU A 193 -12.15 -7.02 -7.54
N GLY A 194 -13.23 -6.28 -7.32
CA GLY A 194 -14.57 -6.70 -7.65
C GLY A 194 -14.78 -6.80 -9.15
N ALA A 195 -14.36 -5.79 -9.90
CA ALA A 195 -14.64 -5.67 -11.33
C ALA A 195 -13.62 -6.33 -12.28
N ASP A 196 -12.53 -6.90 -11.75
CA ASP A 196 -11.39 -7.40 -12.56
C ASP A 196 -10.83 -6.29 -13.48
N GLN A 197 -10.67 -5.08 -12.93
CA GLN A 197 -10.20 -3.91 -13.66
C GLN A 197 -9.14 -3.13 -12.89
N ILE A 198 -8.29 -2.42 -13.64
CA ILE A 198 -7.44 -1.34 -13.12
C ILE A 198 -7.92 -0.05 -13.77
N HIS A 199 -8.53 0.84 -13.00
CA HIS A 199 -9.03 2.14 -13.48
C HIS A 199 -7.89 3.14 -13.60
N HIS A 200 -7.90 3.95 -14.65
CA HIS A 200 -6.87 4.94 -14.94
C HIS A 200 -7.41 6.34 -14.71
N LEU A 201 -6.76 7.08 -13.81
CA LEU A 201 -7.02 8.49 -13.54
C LEU A 201 -5.83 9.31 -14.03
N ARG A 202 -6.08 10.23 -14.97
CA ARG A 202 -5.06 11.13 -15.51
C ARG A 202 -5.01 12.42 -14.72
N ILE A 203 -3.81 12.89 -14.40
CA ILE A 203 -3.57 14.21 -13.82
C ILE A 203 -3.11 15.17 -14.92
N GLN A 204 -3.94 16.15 -15.23
CA GLN A 204 -3.66 17.18 -16.23
C GLN A 204 -4.18 18.54 -15.74
N GLU A 205 -3.32 19.56 -15.77
CA GLU A 205 -3.69 20.95 -15.43
C GLU A 205 -4.37 21.10 -14.05
N GLY A 206 -3.92 20.31 -13.07
CA GLY A 206 -4.46 20.31 -11.71
C GLY A 206 -5.83 19.61 -11.56
N LYS A 207 -6.31 18.94 -12.61
CA LYS A 207 -7.52 18.11 -12.58
C LYS A 207 -7.17 16.64 -12.61
N VAL A 208 -8.05 15.82 -12.05
CA VAL A 208 -8.01 14.37 -12.10
C VAL A 208 -9.15 13.91 -13.00
N GLU A 209 -8.87 13.10 -14.01
CA GLU A 209 -9.88 12.67 -14.99
C GLU A 209 -9.86 11.15 -15.12
N PHE A 210 -11.01 10.49 -15.00
CA PHE A 210 -11.13 9.08 -15.34
C PHE A 210 -11.06 8.90 -16.86
N THR A 211 -10.08 8.13 -17.34
CA THR A 211 -9.84 7.96 -18.79
C THR A 211 -10.22 6.57 -19.31
N GLY A 212 -10.43 5.59 -18.43
CA GLY A 212 -10.76 4.22 -18.80
C GLY A 212 -10.18 3.20 -17.83
N SER A 213 -10.16 1.94 -18.25
CA SER A 213 -9.65 0.83 -17.43
C SER A 213 -8.86 -0.17 -18.26
N THR A 214 -7.81 -0.73 -17.69
CA THR A 214 -7.24 -2.00 -18.16
C THR A 214 -8.06 -3.16 -17.61
N HIS A 215 -8.46 -4.08 -18.47
CA HIS A 215 -9.10 -5.33 -18.04
C HIS A 215 -8.04 -6.38 -17.73
N VAL A 216 -8.19 -7.07 -16.59
CA VAL A 216 -7.38 -8.24 -16.25
C VAL A 216 -8.21 -9.51 -16.40
N LYS A 217 -7.60 -10.67 -16.15
CA LYS A 217 -8.30 -11.96 -16.23
C LYS A 217 -9.51 -11.96 -15.30
N ILE A 218 -10.66 -12.39 -15.82
CA ILE A 218 -11.91 -12.49 -15.03
C ILE A 218 -11.70 -13.46 -13.87
N GLY A 219 -12.09 -13.07 -12.67
CA GLY A 219 -11.88 -13.81 -11.42
C GLY A 219 -10.49 -13.67 -10.80
N SER A 220 -9.63 -12.79 -11.33
CA SER A 220 -8.30 -12.58 -10.78
C SER A 220 -8.31 -11.67 -9.54
N GLY A 221 -9.18 -10.67 -9.53
CA GLY A 221 -9.31 -9.74 -8.42
C GLY A 221 -8.04 -8.90 -8.18
N PRO A 222 -7.74 -7.89 -9.02
CA PRO A 222 -6.56 -7.04 -8.88
C PRO A 222 -6.55 -6.35 -7.51
N ARG A 223 -5.47 -6.53 -6.75
CA ARG A 223 -5.38 -6.04 -5.37
C ARG A 223 -4.44 -4.84 -5.27
N HIS A 224 -3.14 -5.10 -5.37
CA HIS A 224 -2.09 -4.09 -5.27
C HIS A 224 -1.22 -4.10 -6.53
N ILE A 225 -0.76 -2.93 -6.94
CA ILE A 225 0.14 -2.69 -8.06
C ILE A 225 1.31 -1.80 -7.61
N THR A 226 2.53 -2.22 -7.97
CA THR A 226 3.76 -1.46 -7.72
C THR A 226 4.44 -1.11 -9.05
N PHE A 227 5.24 -0.05 -9.05
CA PHE A 227 5.89 0.47 -10.25
C PHE A 227 7.41 0.49 -10.11
N HIS A 228 8.10 0.31 -11.22
CA HIS A 228 9.54 0.53 -11.30
C HIS A 228 9.88 1.31 -12.56
N HIS A 229 10.75 2.31 -12.45
CA HIS A 229 11.24 3.06 -13.59
C HIS A 229 12.74 2.89 -13.74
N ASP A 230 13.17 2.31 -14.86
CA ASP A 230 14.58 2.14 -15.20
C ASP A 230 14.79 2.24 -16.71
N SER A 231 16.01 2.64 -17.12
CA SER A 231 16.39 2.69 -18.53
C SER A 231 15.40 3.44 -19.44
N GLY A 232 14.73 4.46 -18.91
CA GLY A 232 13.72 5.27 -19.62
C GLY A 232 12.35 4.59 -19.82
N LYS A 233 12.10 3.45 -19.18
CA LYS A 233 10.84 2.70 -19.24
C LYS A 233 10.20 2.61 -17.88
N THR A 234 8.88 2.59 -17.85
CA THR A 234 8.09 2.32 -16.65
C THR A 234 7.47 0.93 -16.75
N TRP A 235 7.61 0.16 -15.68
CA TRP A 235 7.04 -1.17 -15.52
C TRP A 235 6.06 -1.16 -14.35
N ALA A 236 5.01 -1.98 -14.45
CA ALA A 236 4.07 -2.19 -13.37
C ALA A 236 3.92 -3.68 -13.06
N TYR A 237 3.72 -4.00 -11.77
CA TYR A 237 3.57 -5.36 -11.29
C TYR A 237 2.34 -5.46 -10.41
N LEU A 238 1.38 -6.28 -10.82
CA LEU A 238 0.10 -6.45 -10.16
C LEU A 238 0.07 -7.77 -9.41
N ALA A 239 -0.30 -7.75 -8.13
CA ALA A 239 -0.77 -8.91 -7.40
C ALA A 239 -2.31 -9.01 -7.50
N SER A 240 -2.78 -10.12 -8.04
CA SER A 240 -4.20 -10.48 -8.13
C SER A 240 -4.56 -11.42 -6.99
N GLU A 241 -5.51 -10.99 -6.15
CA GLU A 241 -5.83 -11.63 -4.87
C GLU A 241 -6.42 -13.02 -5.05
N LEU A 242 -7.41 -13.15 -5.93
CA LEU A 242 -8.37 -14.25 -5.94
C LEU A 242 -7.87 -15.47 -6.71
N ASP A 243 -7.15 -15.24 -7.81
CA ASP A 243 -6.49 -16.31 -8.58
C ASP A 243 -5.00 -16.47 -8.24
N ASN A 244 -4.52 -15.74 -7.24
CA ASN A 244 -3.16 -15.81 -6.71
C ASN A 244 -2.05 -15.64 -7.76
N THR A 245 -2.28 -14.76 -8.75
CA THR A 245 -1.31 -14.48 -9.81
C THR A 245 -0.59 -13.15 -9.64
N VAL A 246 0.57 -13.05 -10.29
CA VAL A 246 1.34 -11.81 -10.49
C VAL A 246 1.41 -11.52 -11.98
N SER A 247 1.04 -10.31 -12.39
CA SER A 247 1.12 -9.87 -13.78
C SER A 247 2.14 -8.73 -13.93
N ALA A 248 2.94 -8.77 -14.99
CA ALA A 248 3.89 -7.71 -15.34
C ALA A 248 3.37 -6.89 -16.53
N PHE A 249 3.57 -5.58 -16.52
CA PHE A 249 3.13 -4.67 -17.58
C PHE A 249 4.22 -3.68 -17.97
N ALA A 250 4.26 -3.33 -19.25
CA ALA A 250 4.94 -2.14 -19.74
C ALA A 250 3.94 -0.98 -19.74
N VAL A 251 4.29 0.13 -19.08
CA VAL A 251 3.43 1.30 -18.97
C VAL A 251 3.69 2.25 -20.13
N ASP A 252 2.65 2.56 -20.91
CA ASP A 252 2.68 3.68 -21.84
C ASP A 252 2.34 4.96 -21.09
N GLU A 253 3.36 5.70 -20.68
CA GLU A 253 3.23 6.96 -19.93
C GLU A 253 2.52 8.09 -20.69
N ALA A 254 2.36 7.98 -22.01
CA ALA A 254 1.62 8.96 -22.82
C ALA A 254 0.10 8.73 -22.75
N SER A 255 -0.34 7.47 -22.76
CA SER A 255 -1.75 7.10 -22.75
C SER A 255 -2.27 6.56 -21.41
N GLY A 256 -1.36 6.20 -20.50
CA GLY A 256 -1.65 5.52 -19.24
C GLY A 256 -1.87 4.01 -19.40
N ASN A 257 -1.80 3.46 -20.61
CA ASN A 257 -2.12 2.06 -20.87
C ASN A 257 -1.11 1.09 -20.22
N LEU A 258 -1.63 -0.02 -19.70
CA LEU A 258 -0.84 -1.13 -19.17
C LEU A 258 -0.80 -2.26 -20.20
N ASN A 259 0.37 -2.51 -20.78
CA ASN A 259 0.56 -3.56 -21.79
C ASN A 259 1.12 -4.81 -21.13
N LEU A 260 0.33 -5.89 -21.08
CA LEU A 260 0.72 -7.14 -20.42
C LEU A 260 2.00 -7.73 -21.04
N ILE A 261 2.92 -8.15 -20.18
CA ILE A 261 4.16 -8.82 -20.53
C ILE A 261 4.03 -10.30 -20.17
N GLY A 262 4.23 -11.17 -21.16
CA GLY A 262 4.13 -12.62 -20.94
C GLY A 262 2.74 -13.05 -20.50
N GLN A 263 2.69 -13.96 -19.52
CA GLN A 263 1.46 -14.44 -18.89
C GLN A 263 1.54 -14.24 -17.38
N PRO A 264 0.40 -14.08 -16.68
CA PRO A 264 0.39 -14.06 -15.22
C PRO A 264 1.02 -15.34 -14.65
N ILE A 265 1.79 -15.20 -13.57
CA ILE A 265 2.50 -16.29 -12.90
C ILE A 265 1.92 -16.54 -11.51
N LEU A 266 1.82 -17.79 -11.09
CA LEU A 266 1.33 -18.13 -9.75
C LEU A 266 2.32 -17.67 -8.67
N ALA A 267 1.79 -17.05 -7.62
CA ALA A 267 2.58 -16.69 -6.44
C ALA A 267 2.72 -17.87 -5.46
N SER A 268 1.75 -18.79 -5.41
CA SER A 268 1.79 -19.98 -4.56
C SER A 268 2.36 -21.21 -5.27
N PRO A 269 2.76 -22.25 -4.51
CA PRO A 269 3.12 -23.54 -5.08
C PRO A 269 2.04 -24.12 -6.00
N PRO A 270 2.43 -24.82 -7.08
CA PRO A 270 1.49 -25.42 -8.00
C PRO A 270 0.66 -26.52 -7.31
N GLY A 271 -0.55 -26.76 -7.82
CA GLY A 271 -1.41 -27.84 -7.36
C GLY A 271 -2.19 -27.54 -6.08
N ILE A 272 -2.24 -26.29 -5.63
CA ILE A 272 -3.09 -25.88 -4.52
C ILE A 272 -4.42 -25.31 -5.05
N PRO A 273 -5.57 -25.61 -4.42
CA PRO A 273 -6.84 -25.00 -4.83
C PRO A 273 -6.83 -23.48 -4.61
N LEU A 274 -7.41 -22.74 -5.56
CA LEU A 274 -7.52 -21.28 -5.57
C LEU A 274 -8.96 -20.85 -5.84
N SER A 275 -9.35 -19.65 -5.36
CA SER A 275 -10.71 -19.13 -5.49
C SER A 275 -11.07 -18.78 -6.93
N GLY A 276 -10.11 -18.28 -7.71
CA GLY A 276 -10.31 -17.85 -9.11
C GLY A 276 -10.61 -18.97 -10.10
N ASP A 277 -10.44 -20.25 -9.73
CA ASP A 277 -10.71 -21.40 -10.61
C ASP A 277 -12.18 -21.87 -10.57
N GLY A 278 -13.07 -21.08 -9.97
CA GLY A 278 -14.49 -21.46 -9.77
C GLY A 278 -14.67 -22.58 -8.75
N ILE A 279 -13.59 -22.94 -8.03
CA ILE A 279 -13.62 -23.78 -6.84
C ILE A 279 -14.06 -22.90 -5.67
N LEU A 280 -14.76 -23.48 -4.69
CA LEU A 280 -15.21 -22.80 -3.47
C LEU A 280 -14.18 -21.79 -2.95
N PRO A 281 -14.60 -20.65 -2.38
CA PRO A 281 -13.70 -19.63 -1.86
C PRO A 281 -12.62 -20.27 -0.97
N THR A 282 -11.38 -20.17 -1.42
CA THR A 282 -10.22 -20.53 -0.64
C THR A 282 -9.72 -19.30 0.10
N ASN A 283 -9.07 -19.50 1.24
CA ASN A 283 -8.35 -18.44 1.91
C ASN A 283 -6.97 -18.15 1.26
N ARG A 284 -6.60 -18.89 0.20
CA ARG A 284 -5.29 -18.80 -0.47
C ARG A 284 -5.25 -17.62 -1.43
N THR A 285 -4.64 -16.53 -0.99
CA THR A 285 -4.74 -15.24 -1.67
C THR A 285 -3.42 -14.48 -1.63
N THR A 286 -3.07 -13.75 -2.68
CA THR A 286 -1.98 -12.77 -2.57
C THR A 286 -2.42 -11.60 -1.67
N ALA A 287 -1.47 -10.83 -1.16
CA ALA A 287 -1.75 -9.57 -0.47
C ALA A 287 -0.85 -8.45 -0.98
N GLU A 288 0.31 -8.25 -0.38
CA GLU A 288 1.20 -7.12 -0.68
C GLU A 288 2.15 -7.47 -1.82
N ILE A 289 2.56 -6.46 -2.59
CA ILE A 289 3.56 -6.58 -3.64
C ILE A 289 4.48 -5.36 -3.63
N ALA A 290 5.79 -5.61 -3.59
CA ALA A 290 6.78 -4.55 -3.64
C ALA A 290 7.98 -4.95 -4.49
N VAL A 291 8.45 -3.99 -5.28
CA VAL A 291 9.70 -4.07 -6.02
C VAL A 291 10.80 -3.39 -5.20
N VAL A 292 12.00 -3.95 -5.18
CA VAL A 292 13.15 -3.29 -4.56
C VAL A 292 13.55 -2.05 -5.37
N PRO A 293 14.10 -1.00 -4.76
CA PRO A 293 14.53 0.19 -5.49
C PRO A 293 15.62 -0.04 -6.53
N ALA A 294 16.44 -1.08 -6.37
CA ALA A 294 17.39 -1.50 -7.40
C ALA A 294 16.69 -2.15 -8.63
N GLY A 295 15.42 -2.55 -8.49
CA GLY A 295 14.61 -3.09 -9.59
C GLY A 295 14.96 -4.51 -10.02
N ASP A 296 15.78 -5.24 -9.26
CA ASP A 296 16.27 -6.57 -9.59
C ASP A 296 15.38 -7.70 -9.01
N PHE A 297 14.65 -7.44 -7.92
CA PHE A 297 13.75 -8.40 -7.29
C PHE A 297 12.39 -7.81 -6.90
N LEU A 298 11.39 -8.69 -6.84
CA LEU A 298 10.03 -8.40 -6.44
C LEU A 298 9.54 -9.45 -5.43
N TYR A 299 8.78 -8.98 -4.44
CA TYR A 299 8.27 -9.79 -3.34
C TYR A 299 6.76 -9.73 -3.32
N VAL A 300 6.11 -10.86 -3.01
CA VAL A 300 4.65 -10.95 -2.88
C VAL A 300 4.29 -11.72 -1.62
N SER A 301 3.45 -11.16 -0.76
CA SER A 301 2.94 -11.91 0.39
C SER A 301 1.72 -12.74 0.01
N ASN A 302 1.64 -13.94 0.58
CA ASN A 302 0.54 -14.88 0.35
C ASN A 302 -0.07 -15.27 1.68
N ARG A 303 -1.39 -15.40 1.71
CA ARG A 303 -2.20 -15.73 2.89
C ARG A 303 -2.91 -17.05 2.67
N GLY A 304 -3.37 -17.67 3.75
CA GLY A 304 -4.31 -18.80 3.72
C GLY A 304 -3.68 -20.18 3.87
N ASP A 305 -2.38 -20.29 4.12
CA ASP A 305 -1.79 -21.54 4.59
C ASP A 305 -2.24 -21.83 6.03
N THR A 306 -2.46 -23.11 6.36
CA THR A 306 -2.97 -23.51 7.67
C THR A 306 -1.89 -23.59 8.74
N VAL A 307 -0.62 -23.73 8.34
CA VAL A 307 0.53 -23.82 9.24
C VAL A 307 1.27 -22.50 9.25
N GLN A 308 1.71 -22.05 8.09
CA GLN A 308 2.48 -20.81 7.97
C GLN A 308 2.44 -20.25 6.56
N ASP A 309 2.12 -18.98 6.47
CA ASP A 309 2.06 -18.26 5.21
C ASP A 309 3.45 -17.87 4.71
N HIS A 310 3.57 -17.57 3.41
CA HIS A 310 4.86 -17.33 2.74
C HIS A 310 4.96 -15.99 2.01
N ILE A 311 6.20 -15.57 1.80
CA ILE A 311 6.57 -14.55 0.80
C ILE A 311 7.10 -15.28 -0.43
N THR A 312 6.64 -14.88 -1.61
CA THR A 312 7.17 -15.34 -2.89
C THR A 312 8.17 -14.33 -3.42
N ILE A 313 9.31 -14.82 -3.88
CA ILE A 313 10.38 -13.99 -4.43
C ILE A 313 10.49 -14.24 -5.94
N PHE A 314 10.48 -13.16 -6.70
CA PHE A 314 10.73 -13.16 -8.14
C PHE A 314 11.97 -12.33 -8.47
N GLN A 315 12.77 -12.81 -9.41
CA GLN A 315 13.81 -12.01 -10.06
C GLN A 315 13.20 -11.34 -11.30
N ARG A 316 13.44 -10.03 -11.42
CA ARG A 316 13.00 -9.23 -12.55
C ARG A 316 14.09 -9.17 -13.61
N ASN A 317 13.72 -9.44 -14.86
CA ASN A 317 14.55 -9.12 -16.01
C ASN A 317 14.50 -7.60 -16.25
N GLN A 318 15.59 -6.88 -16.00
CA GLN A 318 15.63 -5.43 -16.10
C GLN A 318 15.46 -4.89 -17.53
N LEU A 319 15.68 -5.71 -18.56
CA LEU A 319 15.52 -5.31 -19.96
C LEU A 319 14.08 -5.49 -20.47
N THR A 320 13.43 -6.58 -20.06
CA THR A 320 12.10 -6.99 -20.56
C THR A 320 10.97 -6.75 -19.58
N GLY A 321 11.28 -6.55 -18.29
CA GLY A 321 10.30 -6.45 -17.21
C GLY A 321 9.71 -7.78 -16.76
N GLU A 322 10.06 -8.90 -17.40
CA GLU A 322 9.55 -10.23 -17.06
C GLU A 322 10.00 -10.70 -15.68
N LEU A 323 9.20 -11.57 -15.07
CA LEU A 323 9.46 -12.13 -13.74
C LEU A 323 9.81 -13.62 -13.86
N SER A 324 10.78 -14.05 -13.06
CA SER A 324 11.16 -15.45 -12.89
C SER A 324 11.14 -15.83 -11.41
N PHE A 325 10.57 -16.98 -11.10
CA PHE A 325 10.46 -17.46 -9.71
C PHE A 325 11.83 -17.76 -9.12
N VAL A 326 12.03 -17.38 -7.85
CA VAL A 326 13.24 -17.65 -7.08
C VAL A 326 12.95 -18.64 -5.95
N GLU A 327 12.08 -18.26 -5.01
CA GLU A 327 11.72 -19.13 -3.87
C GLU A 327 10.39 -18.73 -3.22
N TRP A 328 9.84 -19.68 -2.45
CA TRP A 328 8.87 -19.40 -1.39
C TRP A 328 9.58 -19.47 -0.06
N VAL A 329 9.47 -18.42 0.74
CA VAL A 329 10.05 -18.35 2.07
C VAL A 329 8.95 -18.15 3.10
N GLN A 330 9.00 -18.94 4.18
CA GLN A 330 8.06 -18.80 5.29
C GLN A 330 8.12 -17.38 5.85
N SER A 331 6.96 -16.72 5.95
CA SER A 331 6.86 -15.31 6.35
C SER A 331 7.06 -15.10 7.85
N GLY A 332 7.05 -16.17 8.65
CA GLY A 332 7.23 -16.09 10.10
C GLY A 332 5.93 -15.94 10.90
N GLY A 333 4.76 -16.06 10.26
CA GLY A 333 3.44 -16.01 10.89
C GLY A 333 2.31 -16.23 9.87
N ARG A 334 1.06 -16.02 10.31
CA ARG A 334 -0.17 -16.15 9.50
C ARG A 334 -0.81 -14.80 9.18
N MET A 335 -1.42 -14.72 8.00
CA MET A 335 -2.02 -13.56 7.36
C MET A 335 -1.03 -12.38 7.20
N PRO A 336 0.08 -12.55 6.43
CA PRO A 336 1.00 -11.46 6.10
C PRO A 336 0.33 -10.46 5.13
N ARG A 337 -0.55 -9.61 5.66
CA ARG A 337 -1.36 -8.66 4.87
C ARG A 337 -0.52 -7.54 4.26
N HIS A 338 0.57 -7.15 4.91
CA HIS A 338 1.46 -6.08 4.46
C HIS A 338 2.92 -6.39 4.82
N PHE A 339 3.84 -5.94 3.97
CA PHE A 339 5.26 -5.87 4.27
C PHE A 339 5.87 -4.64 3.61
N SER A 340 7.08 -4.25 4.03
CA SER A 340 7.84 -3.20 3.35
C SER A 340 9.34 -3.47 3.35
N LEU A 341 10.04 -2.82 2.43
CA LEU A 341 11.49 -2.84 2.26
C LEU A 341 12.10 -1.53 2.81
N SER A 342 13.31 -1.60 3.39
CA SER A 342 13.96 -0.47 4.09
C SER A 342 14.41 0.70 3.20
N SER A 343 14.32 0.55 1.90
CA SER A 343 15.08 1.32 0.92
C SER A 343 14.41 2.59 0.41
N ASP A 344 13.19 2.89 0.81
CA ASP A 344 12.45 4.07 0.31
C ASP A 344 13.00 5.41 0.86
N THR A 345 13.99 5.35 1.76
CA THR A 345 14.54 6.50 2.48
C THR A 345 15.87 7.01 1.95
N GLY A 346 16.49 6.34 0.98
CA GLY A 346 17.84 6.63 0.48
C GLY A 346 18.98 6.40 1.50
N LYS A 347 18.67 5.93 2.72
CA LYS A 347 19.67 5.58 3.75
C LYS A 347 20.16 4.14 3.65
N ASP A 348 19.48 3.34 2.84
CA ASP A 348 19.80 1.94 2.54
C ASP A 348 19.48 1.69 1.07
N ASP A 349 20.46 1.96 0.22
CA ASP A 349 20.41 1.74 -1.23
C ASP A 349 20.22 0.27 -1.61
N GLN A 350 20.42 -0.65 -0.65
CA GLN A 350 20.41 -2.10 -0.86
C GLN A 350 19.13 -2.80 -0.39
N ALA A 351 18.18 -2.09 0.24
CA ALA A 351 16.95 -2.67 0.78
C ALA A 351 17.23 -3.88 1.70
N ARG A 352 18.19 -3.74 2.60
CA ARG A 352 18.74 -4.84 3.40
C ARG A 352 17.72 -5.50 4.32
N TRP A 353 16.64 -4.79 4.68
CA TRP A 353 15.59 -5.25 5.57
C TRP A 353 14.26 -5.35 4.85
N LEU A 354 13.55 -6.44 5.11
CA LEU A 354 12.14 -6.59 4.81
C LEU A 354 11.39 -6.88 6.11
N VAL A 355 10.32 -6.15 6.39
CA VAL A 355 9.50 -6.37 7.59
C VAL A 355 8.10 -6.78 7.19
N VAL A 356 7.65 -7.92 7.70
CA VAL A 356 6.30 -8.46 7.47
C VAL A 356 5.46 -8.25 8.71
N GLY A 357 4.23 -7.75 8.52
CA GLY A 357 3.20 -7.67 9.55
C GLY A 357 2.15 -8.76 9.38
N HIS A 358 1.88 -9.50 10.46
CA HIS A 358 0.94 -10.62 10.45
C HIS A 358 -0.33 -10.29 11.22
N GLN A 359 -1.47 -10.35 10.53
CA GLN A 359 -2.77 -10.02 11.12
C GLN A 359 -3.19 -11.04 12.18
N THR A 360 -3.07 -12.34 11.89
CA THR A 360 -3.56 -13.40 12.79
C THR A 360 -2.62 -13.63 13.96
N ASP A 361 -1.32 -13.72 13.70
CA ASP A 361 -0.32 -14.02 14.73
C ASP A 361 0.17 -12.79 15.48
N GLN A 362 -0.26 -11.58 15.07
CA GLN A 362 -0.02 -10.31 15.77
C GLN A 362 1.46 -10.04 16.02
N ASN A 363 2.31 -10.38 15.04
CA ASN A 363 3.74 -10.21 15.10
C ASN A 363 4.28 -9.41 13.91
N LEU A 364 5.44 -8.80 14.14
CA LEU A 364 6.31 -8.22 13.13
C LEU A 364 7.53 -9.11 12.98
N VAL A 365 7.84 -9.55 11.77
CA VAL A 365 9.00 -10.39 11.48
C VAL A 365 9.96 -9.62 10.57
N VAL A 366 11.22 -9.56 10.97
CA VAL A 366 12.28 -8.89 10.21
C VAL A 366 13.13 -9.93 9.49
N PHE A 367 13.31 -9.73 8.20
CA PHE A 367 14.19 -10.50 7.35
C PHE A 367 15.37 -9.64 6.91
N LYS A 368 16.58 -10.23 6.93
CA LYS A 368 17.71 -9.74 6.16
C LYS A 368 17.54 -10.22 4.71
N ARG A 369 17.60 -9.28 3.78
CA ARG A 369 17.68 -9.55 2.34
C ARG A 369 19.13 -9.78 1.93
N ASP A 370 19.37 -10.83 1.17
CA ASP A 370 20.60 -10.99 0.40
C ASP A 370 20.47 -10.21 -0.92
N VAL A 371 21.38 -9.26 -1.15
CA VAL A 371 21.28 -8.34 -2.31
C VAL A 371 21.44 -9.08 -3.63
N GLY A 372 22.36 -10.05 -3.70
CA GLY A 372 22.69 -10.72 -4.96
C GLY A 372 21.64 -11.75 -5.40
N SER A 373 20.98 -12.41 -4.44
CA SER A 373 20.02 -13.48 -4.71
C SER A 373 18.57 -13.11 -4.41
N GLY A 374 18.33 -11.98 -3.73
CA GLY A 374 17.01 -11.57 -3.25
C GLY A 374 16.47 -12.41 -2.09
N ARG A 375 17.17 -13.47 -1.66
CA ARG A 375 16.72 -14.41 -0.64
C ARG A 375 16.55 -13.74 0.72
N LEU A 376 15.63 -14.27 1.53
CA LEU A 376 15.32 -13.73 2.85
C LEU A 376 15.76 -14.66 3.99
N THR A 377 16.43 -14.10 4.99
CA THR A 377 16.77 -14.80 6.25
C THR A 377 16.12 -14.09 7.42
N LYS A 378 15.25 -14.78 8.18
CA LYS A 378 14.64 -14.23 9.40
C LYS A 378 15.74 -13.88 10.41
N VAL A 379 15.74 -12.66 10.92
CA VAL A 379 16.72 -12.18 11.91
C VAL A 379 16.11 -11.81 13.25
N SER A 380 14.87 -11.33 13.26
CA SER A 380 14.19 -10.96 14.50
C SER A 380 12.68 -11.05 14.37
N GLU A 381 12.01 -11.02 15.51
CA GLU A 381 10.56 -11.02 15.63
C GLU A 381 10.16 -10.16 16.83
N ARG A 382 9.03 -9.47 16.71
CA ARG A 382 8.42 -8.68 17.77
C ARG A 382 6.92 -8.98 17.85
N ARG A 383 6.37 -9.00 19.07
CA ARG A 383 4.97 -9.32 19.37
C ARG A 383 4.33 -8.27 20.28
N ASP A 384 3.00 -8.30 20.32
CA ASP A 384 2.13 -7.75 21.38
C ASP A 384 1.97 -6.22 21.48
N ASP A 385 2.59 -5.42 20.60
CA ASP A 385 2.47 -3.96 20.67
C ASP A 385 1.43 -3.34 19.72
N VAL A 386 1.13 -4.02 18.60
CA VAL A 386 0.29 -3.48 17.50
C VAL A 386 -1.03 -4.24 17.36
N GLY A 387 -1.17 -5.40 18.01
CA GLY A 387 -2.32 -6.28 17.83
C GLY A 387 -2.36 -6.90 16.43
N GLN A 388 -3.55 -7.01 15.84
CA GLN A 388 -3.73 -7.53 14.48
C GLN A 388 -3.12 -6.59 13.44
N VAL A 389 -1.87 -6.85 13.05
CA VAL A 389 -1.09 -5.98 12.17
C VAL A 389 -1.74 -5.90 10.79
N ALA A 390 -2.06 -4.69 10.38
CA ALA A 390 -2.67 -4.38 9.09
C ALA A 390 -1.66 -3.74 8.13
N PHE A 391 -0.75 -2.92 8.67
CA PHE A 391 0.26 -2.16 7.92
C PHE A 391 1.62 -2.25 8.60
N ALA A 392 2.69 -2.30 7.80
CA ALA A 392 4.09 -2.21 8.24
C ALA A 392 4.92 -1.53 7.15
N GLY A 393 5.29 -0.26 7.32
CA GLY A 393 5.92 0.60 6.31
C GLY A 393 7.17 1.34 6.80
N PHE A 394 8.27 1.29 6.05
CA PHE A 394 9.51 2.03 6.33
C PHE A 394 9.47 3.46 5.77
N SER A 395 9.48 4.49 6.61
CA SER A 395 9.27 5.87 6.15
C SER A 395 10.54 6.57 5.64
N PRO A 396 10.46 7.42 4.59
CA PRO A 396 9.28 7.65 3.75
C PRO A 396 8.92 6.41 2.91
N PHE A 397 7.62 6.19 2.69
CA PHE A 397 7.05 5.13 1.84
C PHE A 397 5.93 5.70 0.98
#